data_AF-A0A7G7MLV6-F1
#
_entry.id   AF-A0A7G7MLV6-F1
#
_cell.length_a   1.000
_cell.length_b   1.000
_cell.length_c   1.000
_cell.angle_alpha   90.00
_cell.angle_beta   90.00
_cell.angle_gamma   90.00
#
_symmetry.space_group_name_H-M   'P 1'
#
loop_
_entity.id
_entity.type
_entity.pdbx_description
1 polymer ?
#
loop_
_entity_poly.entity_id
_entity_poly.type
_entity_poly.pdbx_seq_one_letter_code
_entity_poly.pdbx_strand_id
1 'polypeptide(L)'
;MTDLFVMAERMLVEVLGRIKPGDGKIVLPPMRVGDAPQTIRESVARHARDEARLAGLPEVELGADPHPVVARLADETIEAARAGRIDADELLLATITRCFLAHDVAFHLGSTACPLPEELARPLWEITDPQAAEWRERRVFGEPLLPMPPHVSWRDRFLRTAGRDPHPHFD
;
A
#
# COMPACT_ATOMS: atom_id res chain seq x y z
N MET A 1 10.35 11.01 6.79
CA MET A 1 9.36 9.90 6.82
C MET A 1 7.95 10.40 6.52
N THR A 2 7.45 11.40 7.27
CA THR A 2 6.11 11.97 7.08
C THR A 2 5.79 12.37 5.63
N ASP A 3 6.73 12.98 4.89
CA ASP A 3 6.47 13.34 3.49
C ASP A 3 6.22 12.12 2.58
N LEU A 4 6.97 11.03 2.78
CA LEU A 4 6.75 9.78 2.03
C LEU A 4 5.42 9.14 2.42
N PHE A 5 5.05 9.21 3.70
CA PHE A 5 3.75 8.76 4.17
C PHE A 5 2.61 9.53 3.48
N VAL A 6 2.68 10.87 3.45
CA VAL A 6 1.69 11.73 2.78
C VAL A 6 1.60 11.41 1.28
N MET A 7 2.74 11.19 0.63
CA MET A 7 2.80 10.81 -0.78
C MET A 7 2.15 9.45 -1.04
N ALA A 8 2.43 8.45 -0.20
CA ALA A 8 1.83 7.13 -0.29
C ALA A 8 0.32 7.15 -0.04
N GLU A 9 -0.14 7.95 0.93
CA GLU A 9 -1.56 8.13 1.24
C GLU A 9 -2.32 8.72 0.04
N ARG A 10 -1.83 9.84 -0.50
CA ARG A 10 -2.47 10.52 -1.64
C ARG A 10 -2.52 9.62 -2.87
N MET A 11 -1.42 8.93 -3.17
CA MET A 11 -1.38 7.94 -4.24
C MET A 11 -2.43 6.84 -4.04
N LEU A 12 -2.55 6.30 -2.82
CA LEU A 12 -3.54 5.27 -2.53
C LEU A 12 -4.97 5.80 -2.71
N VAL A 13 -5.30 6.98 -2.16
CA VAL A 13 -6.62 7.61 -2.32
C VAL A 13 -6.97 7.76 -3.80
N GLU A 14 -6.05 8.25 -4.63
CA GLU A 14 -6.25 8.39 -6.08
C GLU A 14 -6.50 7.04 -6.77
N VAL A 15 -5.82 5.98 -6.36
CA VAL A 15 -6.03 4.62 -6.89
C VAL A 15 -7.39 4.09 -6.46
N LEU A 16 -7.75 4.24 -5.18
CA LEU A 16 -9.03 3.77 -4.64
C LEU A 16 -10.23 4.52 -5.25
N GLY A 17 -10.05 5.79 -5.63
CA GLY A 17 -11.06 6.56 -6.38
C GLY A 17 -11.38 6.03 -7.78
N ARG A 18 -10.61 5.06 -8.30
CA ARG A 18 -10.86 4.42 -9.59
C ARG A 18 -11.75 3.18 -9.50
N ILE A 19 -12.04 2.71 -8.29
CA ILE A 19 -12.89 1.54 -8.03
C ILE A 19 -14.31 1.85 -8.50
N LYS A 20 -14.86 1.03 -9.39
CA LYS A 20 -16.22 1.14 -9.90
C LYS A 20 -17.17 0.19 -9.17
N PRO A 21 -18.49 0.42 -9.25
CA PRO A 21 -19.47 -0.55 -8.79
C PRO A 21 -19.22 -1.93 -9.43
N GLY A 22 -19.04 -2.95 -8.59
CA GLY A 22 -18.76 -4.32 -9.01
C GLY A 22 -17.30 -4.76 -8.89
N ASP A 23 -16.34 -3.83 -8.84
CA ASP A 23 -14.90 -4.15 -8.69
C ASP A 23 -14.57 -4.67 -7.29
N GLY A 24 -15.43 -4.35 -6.30
CA GLY A 24 -15.23 -4.76 -4.91
C GLY A 24 -15.11 -6.27 -4.68
N LYS A 25 -15.53 -7.11 -5.63
CA LYS A 25 -15.43 -8.58 -5.57
C LYS A 25 -14.12 -9.15 -6.12
N ILE A 26 -13.29 -8.32 -6.77
CA ILE A 26 -11.99 -8.73 -7.30
C ILE A 26 -11.10 -9.12 -6.13
N VAL A 27 -10.47 -10.29 -6.22
CA VAL A 27 -9.58 -10.82 -5.18
C VAL A 27 -8.16 -10.31 -5.41
N LEU A 28 -7.57 -9.73 -4.37
CA LEU A 28 -6.19 -9.28 -4.32
C LEU A 28 -5.30 -10.34 -3.65
N PRO A 29 -3.99 -10.36 -3.96
CA PRO A 29 -3.03 -11.13 -3.18
C PRO A 29 -3.05 -10.69 -1.71
N PRO A 30 -2.58 -11.55 -0.79
CA PRO A 30 -2.56 -11.20 0.62
C PRO A 30 -1.61 -10.03 0.89
N MET A 31 -2.01 -9.14 1.81
CA MET A 31 -1.20 -7.98 2.19
C MET A 31 0.09 -8.40 2.90
N ARG A 32 -0.01 -9.43 3.76
CA ARG A 32 1.12 -10.07 4.43
C ARG A 32 1.28 -11.51 3.99
N VAL A 33 2.52 -11.99 3.96
CA VAL A 33 2.84 -13.36 3.59
C VAL A 33 2.12 -14.34 4.53
N GLY A 34 1.41 -15.31 3.95
CA GLY A 34 0.67 -16.35 4.69
C GLY A 34 -0.72 -15.92 5.18
N ASP A 35 -1.13 -14.66 5.00
CA ASP A 35 -2.53 -14.29 5.20
C ASP A 35 -3.39 -14.83 4.03
N ALA A 36 -4.71 -14.92 4.25
CA ALA A 36 -5.64 -15.27 3.17
C ALA A 36 -5.78 -14.12 2.16
N PRO A 37 -5.94 -14.42 0.86
CA PRO A 37 -6.35 -13.42 -0.13
C PRO A 37 -7.64 -12.72 0.30
N GLN A 38 -7.78 -11.44 -0.03
CA GLN A 38 -8.95 -10.63 0.30
C GLN A 38 -9.46 -9.91 -0.93
N THR A 39 -10.76 -9.69 -0.99
CA THR A 39 -11.36 -8.84 -2.02
C THR A 39 -10.88 -7.39 -1.90
N ILE A 40 -11.03 -6.60 -2.97
CA ILE A 40 -10.82 -5.14 -2.92
C ILE A 40 -11.67 -4.55 -1.79
N ARG A 41 -12.93 -4.96 -1.66
CA ARG A 41 -13.82 -4.43 -0.63
C ARG A 41 -13.31 -4.71 0.79
N GLU A 42 -12.89 -5.93 1.07
CA GLU A 42 -12.33 -6.30 2.38
C GLU A 42 -11.00 -5.59 2.65
N SER A 43 -10.16 -5.43 1.63
CA SER A 43 -8.88 -4.73 1.75
C SER A 43 -9.05 -3.23 2.02
N VAL A 44 -10.04 -2.59 1.39
CA VAL A 44 -10.40 -1.19 1.68
C VAL A 44 -11.00 -1.06 3.08
N ALA A 45 -11.84 -2.00 3.51
CA ALA A 45 -12.38 -2.01 4.87
C ALA A 45 -11.29 -2.19 5.94
N ARG A 46 -10.31 -3.06 5.69
CA ARG A 46 -9.13 -3.21 6.54
C ARG A 46 -8.33 -1.91 6.62
N HIS A 47 -8.01 -1.33 5.46
CA HIS A 47 -7.30 -0.06 5.40
C HIS A 47 -8.03 1.06 6.17
N ALA A 48 -9.35 1.21 5.99
CA ALA A 48 -10.12 2.22 6.70
C ALA A 48 -10.13 2.03 8.23
N ARG A 49 -10.14 0.79 8.73
CA ARG A 49 -9.96 0.51 10.17
C ARG A 49 -8.56 0.88 10.66
N ASP A 50 -7.53 0.57 9.86
CA ASP A 50 -6.16 0.96 10.17
C ASP A 50 -6.01 2.49 10.21
N GLU A 51 -6.62 3.21 9.26
CA GLU A 51 -6.64 4.68 9.25
C GLU A 51 -7.32 5.26 10.48
N ALA A 52 -8.53 4.80 10.80
CA ALA A 52 -9.25 5.27 11.98
C ALA A 52 -8.42 5.07 13.25
N ARG A 53 -7.78 3.91 13.40
CA ARG A 53 -6.88 3.63 14.52
C ARG A 53 -5.69 4.60 14.56
N LEU A 54 -4.99 4.80 13.44
CA LEU A 54 -3.82 5.68 13.36
C LEU A 54 -4.19 7.16 13.63
N ALA A 55 -5.37 7.59 13.21
CA ALA A 55 -5.88 8.93 13.46
C ALA A 55 -6.39 9.13 14.90
N GLY A 56 -6.63 8.05 15.65
CA GLY A 56 -7.25 8.07 16.97
C GLY A 56 -8.78 8.28 16.92
N LEU A 57 -9.41 7.81 15.85
CA LEU A 57 -10.84 7.92 15.56
C LEU A 57 -11.57 6.58 15.80
N PRO A 58 -12.89 6.60 16.07
CA PRO A 58 -13.69 5.38 16.09
C PRO A 58 -13.75 4.73 14.70
N GLU A 59 -14.03 3.43 14.68
CA GLU A 59 -14.29 2.72 13.41
C GLU A 59 -15.46 3.36 12.65
N VAL A 60 -15.36 3.36 11.32
CA VAL A 60 -16.33 3.99 10.43
C VAL A 60 -16.89 3.00 9.43
N GLU A 61 -18.19 3.13 9.16
CA GLU A 61 -18.87 2.37 8.12
C GLU A 61 -18.56 2.99 6.74
N LEU A 62 -18.11 2.15 5.80
CA LEU A 62 -17.71 2.61 4.47
C LEU A 62 -18.87 2.90 3.51
N GLY A 63 -20.07 2.35 3.75
CA GLY A 63 -21.18 2.43 2.79
C GLY A 63 -20.88 1.76 1.45
N ALA A 64 -21.73 1.99 0.44
CA ALA A 64 -21.60 1.37 -0.88
C ALA A 64 -20.41 1.93 -1.69
N ASP A 65 -20.21 3.25 -1.63
CA ASP A 65 -19.03 3.92 -2.17
C ASP A 65 -18.07 4.27 -1.00
N PRO A 66 -16.93 3.56 -0.86
CA PRO A 66 -15.99 3.80 0.22
C PRO A 66 -15.16 5.07 0.03
N HIS A 67 -15.09 5.64 -1.18
CA HIS A 67 -14.10 6.66 -1.51
C HIS A 67 -14.21 7.94 -0.64
N PRO A 68 -15.41 8.54 -0.41
CA PRO A 68 -15.52 9.72 0.43
C PRO A 68 -15.06 9.50 1.87
N VAL A 69 -15.31 8.30 2.42
CA VAL A 69 -14.92 7.94 3.78
C VAL A 69 -13.40 7.75 3.86
N VAL A 70 -12.81 7.06 2.89
CA VAL A 70 -11.36 6.86 2.80
C VAL A 70 -10.62 8.19 2.63
N ALA A 71 -11.09 9.07 1.74
CA ALA A 71 -10.46 10.38 1.54
C ALA A 71 -10.47 11.23 2.81
N ARG A 72 -11.59 11.24 3.55
CA ARG A 72 -11.66 11.92 4.85
C ARG A 72 -10.71 11.32 5.88
N LEU A 73 -10.68 9.99 5.99
CA LEU A 73 -9.77 9.31 6.92
C LEU A 73 -8.30 9.58 6.59
N ALA A 74 -7.94 9.60 5.31
CA ALA A 74 -6.61 9.94 4.83
C ALA A 74 -6.17 11.33 5.31
N ASP A 75 -7.04 12.35 5.21
CA ASP A 75 -6.75 13.69 5.71
C ASP A 75 -6.48 13.69 7.24
N GLU A 76 -7.31 12.97 8.01
CA GLU A 76 -7.15 12.86 9.47
C GLU A 76 -5.85 12.15 9.87
N THR A 77 -5.49 11.06 9.17
CA THR A 77 -4.25 10.34 9.43
C THR A 77 -3.02 11.15 9.00
N ILE A 78 -3.10 11.91 7.90
CA ILE A 78 -2.05 12.86 7.50
C ILE A 78 -1.81 13.90 8.58
N GLU A 79 -2.88 14.47 9.14
CA GLU A 79 -2.76 15.43 10.24
C GLU A 79 -2.22 14.78 11.52
N ALA A 80 -2.59 13.53 11.81
CA ALA A 80 -1.97 12.77 12.90
C ALA A 80 -0.46 12.54 12.68
N ALA A 81 -0.05 12.16 11.47
CA ALA A 81 1.35 11.98 11.11
C ALA A 81 2.15 13.29 11.23
N ARG A 82 1.60 14.41 10.76
CA ARG A 82 2.23 15.75 10.86
C ARG A 82 2.36 16.24 12.29
N ALA A 83 1.39 15.94 13.13
CA ALA A 83 1.43 16.23 14.56
C ALA A 83 2.37 15.30 15.36
N GLY A 84 2.99 14.30 14.71
CA GLY A 84 3.87 13.33 15.37
C GLY A 84 3.13 12.37 16.30
N ARG A 85 1.83 12.12 16.05
CA ARG A 85 0.99 11.21 16.86
C ARG A 85 1.12 9.74 16.48
N ILE A 86 1.79 9.44 15.38
CA ILE A 86 2.06 8.08 14.89
C ILE A 86 3.54 7.81 15.10
N ASP A 87 3.88 6.68 15.74
CA ASP A 87 5.28 6.33 15.95
C ASP A 87 5.99 6.01 14.61
N ALA A 88 7.32 6.09 14.61
CA ALA A 88 8.10 5.99 13.37
C ALA A 88 7.97 4.61 12.69
N ASP A 89 7.88 3.53 13.47
CA ASP A 89 7.80 2.16 12.94
C ASP A 89 6.42 1.87 12.36
N GLU A 90 5.36 2.34 13.04
CA GLU A 90 4.01 2.31 12.52
C GLU A 90 3.87 3.18 11.27
N LEU A 91 4.46 4.37 11.25
CA LEU A 91 4.42 5.27 10.10
C LEU A 91 5.09 4.64 8.87
N LEU A 92 6.24 3.99 9.06
CA LEU A 92 6.93 3.29 7.99
C LEU A 92 6.13 2.07 7.50
N LEU A 93 5.62 1.23 8.40
CA LEU A 93 4.78 0.09 8.05
C LEU A 93 3.54 0.55 7.28
N ALA A 94 2.88 1.59 7.75
CA ALA A 94 1.69 2.19 7.15
C ALA A 94 2.00 2.73 5.73
N THR A 95 3.18 3.34 5.54
CA THR A 95 3.64 3.81 4.22
C THR A 95 3.85 2.65 3.25
N ILE A 96 4.49 1.56 3.70
CA ILE A 96 4.75 0.36 2.88
C ILE A 96 3.45 -0.30 2.46
N THR A 97 2.51 -0.52 3.39
CA THR A 97 1.24 -1.19 3.11
C THR A 97 0.34 -0.39 2.16
N ARG A 98 0.38 0.95 2.23
CA ARG A 98 -0.29 1.82 1.24
C ARG A 98 0.26 1.62 -0.16
N CYS A 99 1.58 1.56 -0.29
CA CYS A 99 2.22 1.32 -1.58
C CYS A 99 1.81 -0.03 -2.15
N PHE A 100 1.81 -1.08 -1.33
CA PHE A 100 1.39 -2.41 -1.76
C PHE A 100 -0.09 -2.44 -2.15
N LEU A 101 -0.98 -1.83 -1.36
CA LEU A 101 -2.40 -1.79 -1.68
C LEU A 101 -2.66 -1.01 -2.97
N ALA A 102 -2.00 0.14 -3.15
CA ALA A 102 -2.12 0.94 -4.36
C ALA A 102 -1.65 0.17 -5.60
N HIS A 103 -0.50 -0.51 -5.50
CA HIS A 103 0.01 -1.38 -6.56
C HIS A 103 -0.99 -2.49 -6.90
N ASP A 104 -1.40 -3.28 -5.89
CA ASP A 104 -2.26 -4.43 -6.09
C ASP A 104 -3.62 -4.02 -6.67
N VAL A 105 -4.25 -2.96 -6.14
CA VAL A 105 -5.54 -2.48 -6.65
C VAL A 105 -5.39 -1.94 -8.07
N ALA A 106 -4.43 -1.06 -8.33
CA ALA A 106 -4.26 -0.50 -9.67
C ALA A 106 -4.05 -1.60 -10.72
N PHE A 107 -3.22 -2.58 -10.40
CA PHE A 107 -2.97 -3.72 -11.27
C PHE A 107 -4.25 -4.55 -11.52
N HIS A 108 -4.97 -4.96 -10.47
CA HIS A 108 -6.15 -5.81 -10.61
C HIS A 108 -7.36 -5.09 -11.23
N LEU A 109 -7.35 -3.75 -11.25
CA LEU A 109 -8.27 -2.93 -12.06
C LEU A 109 -7.85 -2.84 -13.54
N GLY A 110 -6.75 -3.50 -13.94
CA GLY A 110 -6.26 -3.55 -15.32
C GLY A 110 -5.34 -2.38 -15.70
N SER A 111 -4.77 -1.65 -14.73
CA SER A 111 -3.79 -0.61 -15.05
C SER A 111 -2.49 -1.22 -15.56
N THR A 112 -2.00 -0.73 -16.69
CA THR A 112 -0.71 -1.12 -17.27
C THR A 112 0.47 -0.34 -16.68
N ALA A 113 0.21 0.61 -15.78
CA ALA A 113 1.24 1.43 -15.14
C ALA A 113 1.16 1.28 -13.62
N CYS A 114 2.26 0.86 -13.01
CA CYS A 114 2.39 0.87 -11.55
C CYS A 114 2.27 2.32 -11.03
N PRO A 115 1.38 2.60 -10.06
CA PRO A 115 1.11 3.95 -9.58
C PRO A 115 2.24 4.54 -8.72
N LEU A 116 3.16 3.70 -8.24
CA LEU A 116 4.27 4.14 -7.39
C LEU A 116 5.22 5.07 -8.17
N PRO A 117 5.34 6.35 -7.77
CA PRO A 117 6.29 7.26 -8.39
C PRO A 117 7.72 6.95 -7.92
N GLU A 118 8.71 7.25 -8.77
CA GLU A 118 10.13 6.96 -8.47
C GLU A 118 10.63 7.70 -7.22
N GLU A 119 10.12 8.91 -6.97
CA GLU A 119 10.41 9.73 -5.78
C GLU A 119 9.89 9.12 -4.47
N LEU A 120 8.89 8.24 -4.53
CA LEU A 120 8.42 7.45 -3.39
C LEU A 120 9.21 6.13 -3.28
N ALA A 121 9.34 5.44 -4.42
CA ALA A 121 9.89 4.10 -4.45
C ALA A 121 11.38 4.06 -4.08
N ARG A 122 12.17 5.02 -4.56
CA ARG A 122 13.60 5.09 -4.28
C ARG A 122 13.90 5.17 -2.78
N PRO A 123 13.43 6.19 -2.04
CA PRO A 123 13.76 6.30 -0.63
C PRO A 123 13.14 5.15 0.19
N LEU A 124 11.97 4.62 -0.18
CA LEU A 124 11.41 3.44 0.48
C LEU A 124 12.30 2.20 0.29
N TRP A 125 12.83 1.99 -0.90
CA TRP A 125 13.79 0.90 -1.13
C TRP A 125 15.08 1.12 -0.34
N GLU A 126 15.66 2.33 -0.37
CA GLU A 126 16.89 2.66 0.38
C GLU A 126 16.72 2.44 1.90
N ILE A 127 15.51 2.65 2.45
CA ILE A 127 15.19 2.40 3.86
C ILE A 127 14.98 0.91 4.16
N THR A 128 14.27 0.21 3.28
CA THR A 128 13.78 -1.16 3.56
C THR A 128 14.73 -2.26 3.11
N ASP A 129 15.54 -2.04 2.05
CA ASP A 129 16.46 -3.04 1.50
C ASP A 129 17.52 -3.51 2.52
N PRO A 130 18.19 -2.62 3.30
CA PRO A 130 19.15 -3.04 4.31
C PRO A 130 18.54 -3.94 5.41
N GLN A 131 17.24 -3.82 5.64
CA GLN A 131 16.48 -4.55 6.66
C GLN A 131 15.51 -5.56 6.04
N ALA A 132 15.70 -5.94 4.77
CA ALA A 132 14.73 -6.75 4.04
C ALA A 132 14.47 -8.12 4.70
N ALA A 133 15.47 -8.70 5.38
CA ALA A 133 15.30 -9.93 6.15
C ALA A 133 14.30 -9.76 7.31
N GLU A 134 14.42 -8.68 8.09
CA GLU A 134 13.51 -8.39 9.20
C GLU A 134 12.07 -8.14 8.71
N TRP A 135 11.91 -7.47 7.56
CA TRP A 135 10.61 -7.30 6.93
C TRP A 135 9.98 -8.62 6.48
N ARG A 136 10.78 -9.62 6.10
CA ARG A 136 10.31 -10.98 5.79
C ARG A 136 9.91 -11.76 7.04
N GLU A 137 10.67 -11.65 8.12
CA GLU A 137 10.32 -12.25 9.42
C GLU A 137 8.98 -11.71 9.94
N ARG A 138 8.72 -10.42 9.74
CA ARG A 138 7.43 -9.76 10.04
C ARG A 138 6.32 -10.08 9.04
N ARG A 139 6.59 -10.92 8.03
CA ARG A 139 5.69 -11.29 6.93
C ARG A 139 5.21 -10.12 6.08
N VAL A 140 5.90 -8.97 6.12
CA VAL A 140 5.56 -7.80 5.31
C VAL A 140 6.15 -7.97 3.90
N PHE A 141 7.37 -8.50 3.79
CA PHE A 141 8.01 -8.84 2.53
C PHE A 141 7.94 -10.35 2.28
N GLY A 142 7.84 -10.75 1.01
CA GLY A 142 7.97 -12.13 0.54
C GLY A 142 9.38 -12.48 0.06
N GLU A 143 9.47 -13.65 -0.56
CA GLU A 143 10.69 -14.08 -1.27
C GLU A 143 10.97 -13.12 -2.43
N PRO A 144 12.18 -12.55 -2.55
CA PRO A 144 12.48 -11.57 -3.59
C PRO A 144 12.41 -12.19 -4.99
N LEU A 145 11.99 -11.40 -5.97
CA LEU A 145 11.92 -11.81 -7.37
C LEU A 145 13.27 -11.64 -8.07
N LEU A 146 14.05 -12.71 -8.08
CA LEU A 146 15.41 -12.77 -8.63
C LEU A 146 15.48 -13.48 -10.01
N PRO A 147 16.51 -13.21 -10.83
CA PRO A 147 17.53 -12.18 -10.63
C PRO A 147 16.96 -10.75 -10.75
N MET A 148 17.56 -9.80 -10.03
CA MET A 148 17.23 -8.38 -10.23
C MET A 148 17.85 -7.91 -11.54
N PRO A 149 17.09 -7.36 -12.50
CA PRO A 149 17.68 -6.89 -13.75
C PRO A 149 18.60 -5.68 -13.51
N PRO A 150 19.66 -5.50 -14.32
CA PRO A 150 20.72 -4.53 -14.05
C PRO A 150 20.24 -3.07 -14.09
N HIS A 151 19.26 -2.75 -14.95
CA HIS A 151 18.69 -1.42 -15.12
C HIS A 151 17.19 -1.41 -14.95
N VAL A 152 16.73 -1.65 -13.72
CA VAL A 152 15.33 -1.48 -13.34
C VAL A 152 15.08 -0.16 -12.63
N SER A 153 13.85 0.35 -12.81
CA SER A 153 13.27 1.46 -12.05
C SER A 153 13.33 1.21 -10.54
N TRP A 154 13.23 2.26 -9.74
CA TRP A 154 13.19 2.11 -8.28
C TRP A 154 11.91 1.43 -7.80
N ARG A 155 10.80 1.63 -8.51
CA ARG A 155 9.54 0.91 -8.21
C ARG A 155 9.71 -0.60 -8.37
N ASP A 156 10.37 -1.05 -9.42
CA ASP A 156 10.62 -2.46 -9.67
C ASP A 156 11.60 -3.02 -8.63
N ARG A 157 12.64 -2.26 -8.25
CA ARG A 157 13.54 -2.67 -7.15
C ARG A 157 12.78 -2.86 -5.86
N PHE A 158 11.97 -1.87 -5.46
CA PHE A 158 11.18 -1.91 -4.24
C PHE A 158 10.22 -3.11 -4.21
N LEU A 159 9.39 -3.25 -5.25
CA LEU A 159 8.39 -4.32 -5.31
C LEU A 159 9.04 -5.70 -5.40
N ARG A 160 10.07 -5.88 -6.24
CA ARG A 160 10.75 -7.17 -6.38
C ARG A 160 11.53 -7.56 -5.12
N THR A 161 12.15 -6.62 -4.40
CA THR A 161 12.77 -6.89 -3.08
C THR A 161 11.72 -7.37 -2.08
N ALA A 162 10.50 -6.80 -2.14
CA ALA A 162 9.36 -7.19 -1.32
C ALA A 162 8.63 -8.46 -1.80
N GLY A 163 9.08 -9.11 -2.88
CA GLY A 163 8.46 -10.31 -3.44
C GLY A 163 7.16 -10.06 -4.19
N ARG A 164 6.97 -8.83 -4.69
CA ARG A 164 5.80 -8.42 -5.47
C ARG A 164 6.19 -8.17 -6.92
N ASP A 165 5.41 -8.71 -7.85
CA ASP A 165 5.65 -8.52 -9.27
C ASP A 165 5.22 -7.10 -9.69
N PRO A 166 6.14 -6.24 -10.19
CA PRO A 166 5.79 -4.92 -10.71
C PRO A 166 4.99 -4.97 -12.02
N HIS A 167 5.10 -6.07 -12.78
CA HIS A 167 4.44 -6.26 -14.07
C HIS A 167 3.80 -7.65 -14.15
N PRO A 168 2.82 -7.98 -13.30
CA PRO A 168 2.23 -9.31 -13.32
C PRO A 168 1.57 -9.55 -14.67
N HIS A 169 2.06 -10.54 -15.41
CA HIS A 169 1.46 -10.91 -16.68
C HIS A 169 0.11 -11.61 -16.42
N PHE A 170 -0.90 -11.26 -17.21
CA PHE A 170 -2.07 -12.11 -17.35
C PHE A 170 -1.68 -13.26 -18.30
N ASP A 171 -1.64 -14.48 -17.80
CA ASP A 171 -1.73 -15.68 -18.65
C ASP A 171 -3.12 -15.79 -19.28
#